data_AF-A0A1J5SIF6-F1
#
_entry.id   AF-A0A1J5SIF6-F1
#
_cell.length_a   1.000
_cell.length_b   1.000
_cell.length_c   1.000
_cell.angle_alpha   90.00
_cell.angle_beta   90.00
_cell.angle_gamma   90.00
#
_symmetry.space_group_name_H-M   'P 1'
#
loop_
_entity.id
_entity.type
_entity.pdbx_description
1 polymer ?
#
loop_
_entity_poly.entity_id
_entity_poly.type
_entity_poly.pdbx_seq_one_letter_code
_entity_poly.pdbx_strand_id
1 'polypeptide(L)'
;MGLFAREARALRTAVLFFTRIPLPAGPGVSADDLRRSAAYFPAVGWIVGGAGAGVFWAASRVLPTTVAAGLCLTATALLTGAMHEDALADVCDGFGGGATRERVLEIMKDSHVGAFGVVGLILTLGLRWQSLATLPLALAPAVILAAHTVSRAASISLMTTLDYVREGPSKARALSSRLSLPRIALTLVAGLAPLLLLPLHLWWALVPVALVRILGEAWFRRRIGGYTGDCLGALQQVAEIVFLIAVGVLSWR
;
A
#
# COMPACT_ATOMS: atom_id res chain seq x y z
N MET A 1 -18.68 17.03 18.52
CA MET A 1 -17.21 17.05 18.26
C MET A 1 -16.97 17.87 16.99
N GLY A 2 -16.13 18.91 17.05
CA GLY A 2 -15.86 19.77 15.89
C GLY A 2 -15.22 19.01 14.72
N LEU A 3 -15.36 19.52 13.49
CA LEU A 3 -14.86 18.89 12.26
C LEU A 3 -13.37 18.52 12.37
N PHE A 4 -12.54 19.45 12.85
CA PHE A 4 -11.10 19.24 13.04
C PHE A 4 -10.78 18.05 13.96
N ALA A 5 -11.46 17.95 15.10
CA ALA A 5 -11.27 16.85 16.05
C ALA A 5 -11.70 15.49 15.47
N ARG A 6 -12.66 15.46 14.53
CA ARG A 6 -13.07 14.24 13.82
C ARG A 6 -12.01 13.79 12.82
N GLU A 7 -11.46 14.73 12.05
CA GLU A 7 -10.42 14.42 11.08
C GLU A 7 -9.10 14.01 11.76
N ALA A 8 -8.71 14.68 12.85
CA ALA A 8 -7.56 14.28 13.65
C ALA A 8 -7.72 12.85 14.23
N ARG A 9 -8.93 12.50 14.67
CA ARG A 9 -9.24 11.13 15.15
C ARG A 9 -9.18 10.10 14.02
N ALA A 10 -9.67 10.43 12.83
CA ALA A 10 -9.62 9.55 11.66
C ALA A 10 -8.17 9.31 11.20
N LEU A 11 -7.34 10.36 11.15
CA LEU A 11 -5.92 10.23 10.84
C LEU A 11 -5.19 9.40 11.91
N ARG A 12 -5.42 9.67 13.19
CA ARG A 12 -4.87 8.87 14.30
C ARG A 12 -5.24 7.39 14.15
N THR A 13 -6.50 7.12 13.83
CA THR A 13 -6.99 5.75 13.60
C THR A 13 -6.29 5.10 12.41
N ALA A 14 -6.06 5.85 11.33
CA ALA A 14 -5.30 5.36 10.18
C ALA A 14 -3.86 5.00 10.57
N VAL A 15 -3.18 5.85 11.34
CA VAL A 15 -1.81 5.56 11.81
C VAL A 15 -1.79 4.31 12.68
N LEU A 16 -2.72 4.17 13.63
CA LEU A 16 -2.81 2.97 14.48
C LEU A 16 -3.15 1.70 13.71
N PHE A 17 -3.94 1.80 12.64
CA PHE A 17 -4.36 0.64 11.85
C PHE A 17 -3.28 0.21 10.86
N PHE A 18 -2.64 1.15 10.18
CA PHE A 18 -1.73 0.89 9.07
C PHE A 18 -0.24 0.91 9.47
N THR A 19 0.07 1.20 10.74
CA THR A 19 1.44 1.18 11.27
C THR A 19 1.49 0.58 12.67
N ARG A 20 2.69 0.20 13.12
CA ARG A 20 3.01 -0.20 14.49
C ARG A 20 3.49 0.96 15.36
N ILE A 21 3.29 2.21 14.93
CA ILE A 21 3.68 3.39 15.73
C ILE A 21 2.78 3.44 16.97
N PRO A 22 3.34 3.33 18.19
CA PRO A 22 2.56 3.48 19.40
C PRO A 22 2.12 4.94 19.52
N LEU A 23 0.81 5.19 19.62
CA LEU A 23 0.27 6.51 19.93
C LEU A 23 -0.26 6.54 21.37
N PRO A 24 -0.20 7.71 22.05
CA PRO A 24 -0.70 7.85 23.41
C PRO A 24 -2.13 7.33 23.56
N ALA A 25 -2.46 6.75 24.72
CA ALA A 25 -3.80 6.29 25.02
C ALA A 25 -4.83 7.39 24.73
N GLY A 26 -5.97 7.02 24.16
CA GLY A 26 -7.00 7.96 23.77
C GLY A 26 -8.36 7.28 23.69
N PRO A 27 -9.38 8.02 23.25
CA PRO A 27 -10.72 7.47 23.15
C PRO A 27 -10.70 6.22 22.26
N GLY A 28 -11.47 5.20 22.65
CA GLY A 28 -11.56 3.93 21.92
C GLY A 28 -11.88 4.15 20.44
N VAL A 29 -11.33 3.30 19.58
CA VAL A 29 -11.54 3.35 18.13
C VAL A 29 -12.94 2.80 17.83
N SER A 30 -13.84 3.67 17.35
CA SER A 30 -15.17 3.23 16.92
C SER A 30 -15.16 2.69 15.48
N ALA A 31 -16.21 1.97 15.09
CA ALA A 31 -16.39 1.55 13.70
C ALA A 31 -16.51 2.73 12.72
N ASP A 32 -17.05 3.89 13.15
CA ASP A 32 -17.10 5.09 12.30
C ASP A 32 -15.71 5.71 12.10
N ASP A 33 -14.87 5.67 13.13
CA ASP A 33 -13.49 6.15 13.05
C ASP A 33 -12.67 5.31 12.05
N LEU A 34 -12.84 3.99 12.09
CA LEU A 34 -12.23 3.07 11.12
C LEU A 34 -12.69 3.41 9.70
N ARG A 35 -14.00 3.49 9.43
CA ARG A 35 -14.51 3.86 8.09
C ARG A 35 -13.91 5.15 7.55
N ARG A 36 -13.81 6.18 8.40
CA ARG A 36 -13.24 7.49 8.01
C ARG A 36 -11.74 7.43 7.78
N SER A 37 -11.04 6.56 8.51
CA SER A 37 -9.59 6.42 8.42
C SER A 37 -9.09 5.88 7.08
N ALA A 38 -9.94 5.15 6.33
CA ALA A 38 -9.60 4.58 5.03
C ALA A 38 -9.03 5.63 4.05
N ALA A 39 -9.65 6.82 3.98
CA ALA A 39 -9.21 7.90 3.10
C ALA A 39 -7.85 8.51 3.48
N TYR A 40 -7.38 8.27 4.70
CA TYR A 40 -6.07 8.69 5.18
C TYR A 40 -4.97 7.66 4.90
N PHE A 41 -5.28 6.54 4.25
CA PHE A 41 -4.27 5.54 3.91
C PHE A 41 -3.11 6.11 3.06
N PRO A 42 -3.33 6.95 2.03
CA PRO A 42 -2.22 7.62 1.34
C PRO A 42 -1.45 8.59 2.24
N ALA A 43 -2.11 9.24 3.20
CA ALA A 43 -1.45 10.09 4.19
C ALA A 43 -0.51 9.29 5.10
N VAL A 44 -0.87 8.07 5.48
CA VAL A 44 0.05 7.14 6.16
C VAL A 44 1.25 6.79 5.27
N GLY A 45 1.06 6.79 3.94
CA GLY A 45 2.16 6.67 2.98
C GLY A 45 3.25 7.73 3.15
N TRP A 46 2.91 8.95 3.58
CA TRP A 46 3.93 9.97 3.89
C TRP A 46 4.79 9.60 5.08
N ILE A 47 4.18 8.99 6.11
CA ILE A 47 4.88 8.57 7.32
C ILE A 47 5.81 7.39 6.99
N VAL A 48 5.28 6.36 6.35
CA VAL A 48 6.04 5.15 6.03
C VAL A 48 7.09 5.42 4.95
N GLY A 49 6.71 6.10 3.87
CA GLY A 49 7.61 6.48 2.79
C GLY A 49 8.66 7.49 3.24
N GLY A 50 8.30 8.44 4.11
CA GLY A 50 9.25 9.39 4.70
C GLY A 50 10.28 8.68 5.60
N ALA A 51 9.86 7.73 6.43
CA ALA A 51 10.76 6.92 7.24
C ALA A 51 11.69 6.07 6.35
N GLY A 52 11.15 5.38 5.34
CA GLY A 52 11.94 4.62 4.38
C GLY A 52 12.95 5.48 3.61
N ALA A 53 12.51 6.63 3.10
CA ALA A 53 13.34 7.60 2.41
C ALA A 53 14.46 8.14 3.31
N GLY A 54 14.16 8.45 4.58
CA GLY A 54 15.14 8.88 5.57
C GLY A 54 16.20 7.81 5.85
N VAL A 55 15.78 6.56 6.03
CA VAL A 55 16.69 5.41 6.21
C VAL A 55 17.56 5.21 4.97
N PHE A 56 16.97 5.21 3.78
CA PHE A 56 17.72 5.07 2.52
C PHE A 56 18.74 6.20 2.36
N TRP A 57 18.32 7.44 2.58
CA TRP A 57 19.17 8.62 2.44
C TRP A 57 20.35 8.58 3.44
N ALA A 58 20.09 8.27 4.71
CA ALA A 58 21.14 8.19 5.73
C ALA A 58 22.11 7.03 5.45
N ALA A 59 21.59 5.84 5.14
CA ALA A 59 22.39 4.65 4.87
C ALA A 59 23.26 4.82 3.62
N SER A 60 22.72 5.40 2.54
CA SER A 60 23.46 5.58 1.27
C SER A 60 24.62 6.58 1.36
N ARG A 61 24.77 7.33 2.47
CA ARG A 61 25.97 8.16 2.73
C ARG A 61 27.20 7.35 3.10
N VAL A 62 27.01 6.16 3.66
CA VAL A 62 28.09 5.38 4.31
C VAL A 62 28.09 3.91 3.88
N LEU A 63 27.03 3.43 3.22
CA LEU A 63 26.86 2.06 2.74
C LEU A 63 26.55 2.03 1.24
N PRO A 64 26.81 0.91 0.55
CA PRO A 64 26.36 0.71 -0.82
C PRO A 64 24.85 0.85 -0.96
N THR A 65 24.38 1.36 -2.11
CA THR A 65 22.94 1.60 -2.37
C THR A 65 22.09 0.34 -2.23
N THR A 66 22.65 -0.83 -2.56
CA THR A 66 21.95 -2.11 -2.37
C THR A 66 21.67 -2.40 -0.90
N VAL A 67 22.58 -2.06 0.02
CA VAL A 67 22.37 -2.23 1.47
C VAL A 67 21.36 -1.19 1.97
N ALA A 68 21.48 0.06 1.50
CA ALA A 68 20.51 1.12 1.82
C ALA A 68 19.08 0.76 1.37
N ALA A 69 18.91 0.12 0.21
CA ALA A 69 17.64 -0.39 -0.29
C ALA A 69 17.07 -1.50 0.62
N GLY A 70 17.89 -2.47 1.03
CA GLY A 70 17.49 -3.51 1.99
C GLY A 70 17.06 -2.95 3.35
N LEU A 71 17.79 -1.94 3.87
CA LEU A 71 17.44 -1.25 5.11
C LEU A 71 16.15 -0.44 4.97
N CYS A 72 15.93 0.21 3.83
CA CYS A 72 14.68 0.91 3.51
C CYS A 72 13.49 -0.06 3.57
N LEU A 73 13.56 -1.20 2.88
CA LEU A 73 12.51 -2.23 2.91
C LEU A 73 12.28 -2.80 4.30
N THR A 74 13.35 -3.05 5.04
CA THR A 74 13.26 -3.55 6.42
C THR A 74 12.56 -2.55 7.32
N ALA A 75 12.93 -1.26 7.23
CA ALA A 75 12.32 -0.21 8.04
C ALA A 75 10.83 -0.05 7.74
N THR A 76 10.44 -0.04 6.47
CA THR A 76 9.03 0.12 6.08
C THR A 76 8.20 -1.10 6.45
N ALA A 77 8.73 -2.32 6.30
CA ALA A 77 8.07 -3.55 6.73
C ALA A 77 7.91 -3.63 8.25
N LEU A 78 8.92 -3.27 9.04
CA LEU A 78 8.80 -3.23 10.50
C LEU A 78 7.77 -2.19 10.95
N LEU A 79 7.76 -1.03 10.29
CA LEU A 79 6.86 0.07 10.62
C LEU A 79 5.40 -0.25 10.30
N THR A 80 5.11 -1.00 9.24
CA THR A 80 3.75 -1.48 8.91
C THR A 80 3.42 -2.81 9.58
N GLY A 81 4.42 -3.50 10.13
CA GLY A 81 4.27 -4.85 10.66
C GLY A 81 4.10 -5.93 9.60
N ALA A 82 4.66 -5.72 8.40
CA ALA A 82 4.57 -6.59 7.23
C ALA A 82 3.13 -6.87 6.77
N MET A 83 2.19 -5.98 7.11
CA MET A 83 0.77 -6.18 6.82
C MET A 83 0.46 -6.29 5.32
N HIS A 84 1.19 -5.58 4.47
CA HIS A 84 0.97 -5.64 3.02
C HIS A 84 1.68 -6.83 2.37
N GLU A 85 2.83 -7.23 2.91
CA GLU A 85 3.55 -8.44 2.54
C GLU A 85 2.71 -9.68 2.84
N ASP A 86 2.10 -9.74 4.03
CA ASP A 86 1.16 -10.79 4.44
C ASP A 86 -0.05 -10.85 3.49
N ALA A 87 -0.69 -9.71 3.24
CA ALA A 87 -1.78 -9.58 2.29
C ALA A 87 -1.43 -10.05 0.86
N LEU A 88 -0.19 -9.80 0.42
CA LEU A 88 0.29 -10.28 -0.86
C LEU A 88 0.45 -11.80 -0.86
N ALA A 89 1.03 -12.37 0.20
CA ALA A 89 1.18 -13.82 0.35
C ALA A 89 -0.19 -14.52 0.32
N ASP A 90 -1.16 -14.02 1.08
CA ASP A 90 -2.55 -14.50 1.11
C ASP A 90 -3.21 -14.45 -0.27
N VAL A 91 -2.99 -13.36 -1.01
CA VAL A 91 -3.51 -13.21 -2.38
C VAL A 91 -2.87 -14.21 -3.32
N CYS A 92 -1.55 -14.40 -3.25
CA CYS A 92 -0.83 -15.39 -4.05
C CYS A 92 -1.31 -16.82 -3.75
N ASP A 93 -1.41 -17.21 -2.48
CA ASP A 93 -1.89 -18.53 -2.08
C ASP A 93 -3.36 -18.73 -2.42
N GLY A 94 -4.19 -17.74 -2.12
CA GLY A 94 -5.62 -17.79 -2.40
C GLY A 94 -5.91 -17.97 -3.88
N PHE A 95 -5.36 -17.11 -4.74
CA PHE A 95 -5.63 -17.18 -6.18
C PHE A 95 -4.84 -18.26 -6.91
N GLY A 96 -3.68 -18.68 -6.38
CA GLY A 96 -2.86 -19.75 -6.93
C GLY A 96 -3.36 -21.15 -6.57
N GLY A 97 -3.85 -21.33 -5.34
CA GLY A 97 -4.36 -22.61 -4.84
C GLY A 97 -5.88 -22.80 -4.92
N GLY A 98 -6.65 -21.72 -5.12
CA GLY A 98 -8.11 -21.74 -5.15
C GLY A 98 -8.72 -21.68 -6.55
N ALA A 99 -9.48 -22.72 -6.95
CA ALA A 99 -10.21 -22.77 -8.21
C ALA A 99 -11.60 -22.11 -8.16
N THR A 100 -12.27 -22.15 -7.00
CA THR A 100 -13.58 -21.53 -6.77
C THR A 100 -13.46 -20.30 -5.88
N ARG A 101 -14.46 -19.41 -5.92
CA ARG A 101 -14.51 -18.21 -5.07
C ARG A 101 -14.37 -18.58 -3.59
N GLU A 102 -15.11 -19.60 -3.16
CA GLU A 102 -15.19 -20.05 -1.77
C GLU A 102 -13.82 -20.54 -1.32
N ARG A 103 -13.14 -21.35 -2.15
CA ARG A 103 -11.82 -21.89 -1.83
C ARG A 103 -10.74 -20.79 -1.80
N VAL A 104 -10.78 -19.83 -2.72
CA VAL A 104 -9.87 -18.67 -2.70
C VAL A 104 -10.01 -17.90 -1.37
N LEU A 105 -11.23 -17.60 -0.96
CA LEU A 105 -11.51 -16.84 0.26
C LEU A 105 -11.22 -17.64 1.54
N GLU A 106 -11.34 -18.96 1.49
CA GLU A 106 -10.94 -19.85 2.59
C GLU A 106 -9.42 -19.84 2.76
N ILE A 107 -8.66 -20.03 1.68
CA ILE A 107 -7.18 -20.03 1.72
C ILE A 107 -6.66 -18.69 2.21
N MET A 108 -7.19 -17.56 1.74
CA MET A 108 -6.78 -16.23 2.22
C MET A 108 -7.05 -15.99 3.72
N LYS A 109 -7.89 -16.81 4.37
CA LYS A 109 -8.14 -16.71 5.82
C LYS A 109 -7.23 -17.64 6.62
N ASP A 110 -6.59 -18.61 5.96
CA ASP A 110 -5.64 -19.50 6.59
C ASP A 110 -4.39 -18.71 6.97
N SER A 111 -3.90 -18.91 8.18
CA SER A 111 -2.68 -18.25 8.66
C SER A 111 -1.40 -18.93 8.17
N HIS A 112 -1.49 -20.12 7.56
CA HIS A 112 -0.34 -20.81 7.00
C HIS A 112 0.03 -20.24 5.65
N VAL A 113 1.32 -19.95 5.46
CA VAL A 113 1.85 -19.53 4.16
C VAL A 113 2.09 -20.75 3.28
N GLY A 114 1.56 -20.71 2.06
CA GLY A 114 1.75 -21.72 1.03
C GLY A 114 2.90 -21.38 0.07
N ALA A 115 3.15 -22.30 -0.88
CA ALA A 115 4.25 -22.15 -1.84
C ALA A 115 4.07 -20.92 -2.75
N PHE A 116 2.83 -20.57 -3.12
CA PHE A 116 2.58 -19.41 -3.96
C PHE A 116 2.85 -18.12 -3.18
N GLY A 117 2.47 -18.06 -1.91
CA GLY A 117 2.76 -16.95 -1.01
C GLY A 117 4.26 -16.72 -0.85
N VAL A 118 5.03 -17.79 -0.58
CA VAL A 118 6.51 -17.72 -0.50
C VAL A 118 7.12 -17.19 -1.79
N VAL A 119 6.73 -17.75 -2.94
CA VAL A 119 7.26 -17.31 -4.25
C VAL A 119 6.87 -15.86 -4.53
N GLY A 120 5.62 -15.47 -4.24
CA GLY A 120 5.14 -14.10 -4.36
C GLY A 120 5.95 -13.11 -3.53
N LEU A 121 6.24 -13.44 -2.27
CA LEU A 121 7.08 -12.64 -1.38
C LEU A 121 8.50 -12.50 -1.92
N ILE A 122 9.14 -13.59 -2.36
CA ILE A 122 10.51 -13.56 -2.91
C ILE A 122 10.57 -12.65 -4.13
N LEU A 123 9.65 -12.82 -5.09
CA LEU A 123 9.63 -12.05 -6.32
C LEU A 123 9.38 -10.56 -6.05
N THR A 124 8.40 -10.24 -5.19
CA THR A 124 8.05 -8.84 -4.91
C THR A 124 9.07 -8.11 -4.05
N LEU A 125 9.62 -8.75 -3.02
CA LEU A 125 10.72 -8.19 -2.24
C LEU A 125 11.97 -8.00 -3.11
N GLY A 126 12.29 -8.99 -3.94
CA GLY A 126 13.42 -8.91 -4.88
C GLY A 126 13.28 -7.75 -5.87
N LEU A 127 12.11 -7.60 -6.49
CA LEU A 127 11.85 -6.50 -7.44
C LEU A 127 11.91 -5.13 -6.76
N ARG A 128 11.32 -4.97 -5.57
CA ARG A 128 11.43 -3.70 -4.83
C ARG A 128 12.86 -3.39 -4.45
N TRP A 129 13.61 -4.39 -3.97
CA TRP A 129 15.01 -4.20 -3.60
C TRP A 129 15.81 -3.71 -4.80
N GLN A 130 15.75 -4.43 -5.92
CA GLN A 130 16.48 -4.05 -7.13
C GLN A 130 16.08 -2.65 -7.61
N SER A 131 14.78 -2.37 -7.67
CA SER A 131 14.29 -1.07 -8.14
C SER A 131 14.79 0.08 -7.27
N LEU A 132 14.80 -0.09 -5.94
CA LEU A 132 15.32 0.91 -4.99
C LEU A 132 16.84 1.06 -5.10
N ALA A 133 17.58 -0.04 -5.26
CA ALA A 133 19.04 -0.03 -5.31
C ALA A 133 19.57 0.70 -6.56
N THR A 134 18.79 0.76 -7.62
CA THR A 134 19.13 1.40 -8.90
C THR A 134 18.61 2.82 -9.05
N LEU A 135 17.90 3.39 -8.06
CA LEU A 135 17.40 4.76 -8.17
C LEU A 135 18.54 5.78 -8.21
N PRO A 136 18.42 6.86 -9.03
CA PRO A 136 19.32 7.99 -8.94
C PRO A 136 19.28 8.59 -7.52
N LEU A 137 20.43 8.69 -6.85
CA LEU A 137 20.51 9.12 -5.44
C LEU A 137 19.84 10.48 -5.17
N ALA A 138 19.92 11.41 -6.12
CA ALA A 138 19.31 12.73 -6.00
C ALA A 138 17.77 12.68 -5.97
N LEU A 139 17.16 11.67 -6.61
CA LEU A 139 15.70 11.51 -6.71
C LEU A 139 15.16 10.48 -5.71
N ALA A 140 16.00 9.57 -5.23
CA ALA A 140 15.58 8.40 -4.46
C ALA A 140 14.65 8.74 -3.28
N PRO A 141 14.92 9.73 -2.41
CA PRO A 141 14.01 10.05 -1.30
C PRO A 141 12.61 10.48 -1.77
N ALA A 142 12.52 11.31 -2.80
CA ALA A 142 11.25 11.78 -3.36
C ALA A 142 10.49 10.65 -4.07
N VAL A 143 11.21 9.78 -4.79
CA VAL A 143 10.64 8.62 -5.48
C VAL A 143 10.11 7.60 -4.48
N ILE A 144 10.85 7.29 -3.41
CA ILE A 144 10.40 6.40 -2.33
C ILE A 144 9.11 6.95 -1.70
N LEU A 145 9.11 8.24 -1.34
CA LEU A 145 7.95 8.90 -0.77
C LEU A 145 6.72 8.80 -1.70
N ALA A 146 6.91 9.14 -2.99
CA ALA A 146 5.85 9.05 -3.99
C ALA A 146 5.35 7.62 -4.21
N ALA A 147 6.24 6.63 -4.27
CA ALA A 147 5.88 5.22 -4.43
C ALA A 147 4.96 4.77 -3.28
N HIS A 148 5.27 5.17 -2.04
CA HIS A 148 4.46 4.83 -0.87
C HIS A 148 3.08 5.50 -0.86
N THR A 149 2.94 6.75 -1.29
CA THR A 149 1.64 7.44 -1.28
C THR A 149 0.78 7.05 -2.47
N VAL A 150 1.36 6.97 -3.68
CA VAL A 150 0.67 6.64 -4.93
C VAL A 150 0.11 5.22 -4.87
N SER A 151 0.90 4.25 -4.42
CA SER A 151 0.45 2.85 -4.30
C SER A 151 -0.73 2.69 -3.34
N ARG A 152 -0.72 3.41 -2.21
CA ARG A 152 -1.82 3.40 -1.22
C ARG A 152 -3.07 4.08 -1.75
N ALA A 153 -2.92 5.15 -2.55
CA ALA A 153 -4.05 5.77 -3.25
C ALA A 153 -4.65 4.85 -4.31
N ALA A 154 -3.81 4.17 -5.10
CA ALA A 154 -4.26 3.18 -6.07
C ALA A 154 -5.02 2.03 -5.37
N SER A 155 -4.47 1.50 -4.29
CA SER A 155 -5.11 0.46 -3.46
C SER A 155 -6.48 0.88 -2.95
N ILE A 156 -6.58 1.99 -2.20
CA ILE A 156 -7.84 2.39 -1.56
C ILE A 156 -8.91 2.80 -2.60
N SER A 157 -8.51 3.16 -3.82
CA SER A 157 -9.43 3.45 -4.93
C SER A 157 -10.23 2.22 -5.39
N LEU A 158 -9.88 0.99 -4.98
CA LEU A 158 -10.74 -0.17 -5.24
C LEU A 158 -12.06 -0.06 -4.49
N MET A 159 -12.07 0.55 -3.31
CA MET A 159 -13.26 0.69 -2.46
C MET A 159 -14.34 1.60 -3.06
N THR A 160 -14.03 2.36 -4.12
CA THR A 160 -15.02 3.19 -4.81
C THR A 160 -15.80 2.43 -5.87
N THR A 161 -15.31 1.25 -6.28
CA THR A 161 -15.81 0.51 -7.46
C THR A 161 -16.14 -0.96 -7.18
N LEU A 162 -15.56 -1.53 -6.13
CA LEU A 162 -15.80 -2.90 -5.68
C LEU A 162 -16.51 -2.92 -4.33
N ASP A 163 -17.30 -3.97 -4.14
CA ASP A 163 -17.92 -4.28 -2.87
C ASP A 163 -17.05 -5.27 -2.08
N TYR A 164 -17.09 -5.17 -0.76
CA TYR A 164 -16.28 -6.02 0.11
C TYR A 164 -16.94 -7.39 0.29
N VAL A 165 -16.17 -8.48 0.08
CA VAL A 165 -16.74 -9.84 -0.05
C VAL A 165 -16.42 -10.80 1.10
N ARG A 166 -15.65 -10.37 2.11
CA ARG A 166 -15.29 -11.25 3.24
C ARG A 166 -16.44 -11.38 4.23
N GLU A 167 -16.91 -12.60 4.44
CA GLU A 167 -17.90 -12.93 5.47
C GLU A 167 -17.25 -13.10 6.86
N GLY A 168 -17.97 -12.69 7.91
CA GLY A 168 -17.52 -12.73 9.31
C GLY A 168 -16.89 -11.42 9.82
N PRO A 169 -16.37 -11.41 11.07
CA PRO A 169 -15.62 -10.28 11.61
C PRO A 169 -14.26 -10.17 10.90
N SER A 170 -13.94 -8.98 10.40
CA SER A 170 -12.63 -8.66 9.83
C SER A 170 -12.27 -7.22 10.18
N LYS A 171 -11.00 -6.99 10.52
CA LYS A 171 -10.44 -5.65 10.76
C LYS A 171 -10.68 -4.73 9.55
N ALA A 172 -10.56 -5.25 8.33
CA ALA A 172 -10.79 -4.50 7.09
C ALA A 172 -12.27 -4.28 6.76
N ARG A 173 -13.18 -5.11 7.28
CA ARG A 173 -14.63 -4.90 7.08
C ARG A 173 -15.11 -3.59 7.69
N ALA A 174 -14.49 -3.14 8.78
CA ALA A 174 -14.78 -1.84 9.37
C ALA A 174 -14.36 -0.67 8.45
N LEU A 175 -13.53 -0.90 7.43
CA LEU A 175 -13.15 0.09 6.44
C LEU A 175 -14.08 0.11 5.23
N SER A 176 -14.92 -0.92 5.01
CA SER A 176 -15.43 -1.28 3.68
C SER A 176 -16.50 -0.37 3.04
N SER A 177 -16.82 0.77 3.64
CA SER A 177 -17.80 1.70 3.08
C SER A 177 -17.24 2.41 1.84
N ARG A 178 -18.06 2.56 0.80
CA ARG A 178 -17.71 3.38 -0.38
C ARG A 178 -17.31 4.78 0.07
N LEU A 179 -16.23 5.29 -0.51
CA LEU A 179 -15.72 6.63 -0.19
C LEU A 179 -16.65 7.69 -0.80
N SER A 180 -16.96 8.72 -0.01
CA SER A 180 -17.65 9.90 -0.53
C SER A 180 -16.72 10.77 -1.39
N LEU A 181 -17.28 11.64 -2.24
CA LEU A 181 -16.48 12.54 -3.10
C LEU A 181 -15.39 13.33 -2.35
N PRO A 182 -15.66 13.94 -1.17
CA PRO A 182 -14.61 14.63 -0.41
C PRO A 182 -13.48 13.69 0.05
N ARG A 183 -13.79 12.43 0.35
CA ARG A 183 -12.82 11.42 0.78
C ARG A 183 -11.97 10.93 -0.39
N ILE A 184 -12.54 10.85 -1.59
CA ILE A 184 -11.81 10.58 -2.84
C ILE A 184 -10.84 11.73 -3.11
N ALA A 185 -11.29 12.99 -3.02
CA ALA A 185 -10.42 14.15 -3.21
C ALA A 185 -9.25 14.15 -2.20
N LEU A 186 -9.52 13.89 -0.91
CA LEU A 186 -8.48 13.74 0.11
C LEU A 186 -7.47 12.64 -0.24
N THR A 187 -7.97 11.48 -0.68
CA THR A 187 -7.14 10.34 -1.09
C THR A 187 -6.22 10.71 -2.25
N LEU A 188 -6.74 11.38 -3.28
CA LEU A 188 -5.98 11.79 -4.46
C LEU A 188 -4.95 12.86 -4.12
N VAL A 189 -5.33 13.88 -3.34
CA VAL A 189 -4.41 14.95 -2.91
C VAL A 189 -3.28 14.35 -2.09
N ALA A 190 -3.59 13.56 -1.05
CA ALA A 190 -2.56 12.94 -0.22
C ALA A 190 -1.69 11.94 -1.01
N GLY A 191 -2.27 11.23 -1.97
CA GLY A 191 -1.59 10.23 -2.80
C GLY A 191 -0.64 10.83 -3.83
N LEU A 192 -1.06 11.91 -4.50
CA LEU A 192 -0.35 12.48 -5.65
C LEU A 192 0.54 13.66 -5.29
N ALA A 193 0.36 14.30 -4.13
CA ALA A 193 1.15 15.47 -3.73
C ALA A 193 2.68 15.27 -3.75
N PRO A 194 3.26 14.10 -3.40
CA PRO A 194 4.70 13.90 -3.52
C PRO A 194 5.25 13.98 -4.94
N LEU A 195 4.42 13.82 -5.97
CA LEU A 195 4.87 13.96 -7.36
C LEU A 195 5.34 15.36 -7.69
N LEU A 196 4.92 16.38 -6.93
CA LEU A 196 5.41 17.76 -7.05
C LEU A 196 6.91 17.87 -6.71
N LEU A 197 7.48 16.88 -6.05
CA LEU A 197 8.92 16.78 -5.76
C LEU A 197 9.70 16.12 -6.91
N LEU A 198 9.02 15.61 -7.94
CA LEU A 198 9.60 14.89 -9.05
C LEU A 198 9.52 15.71 -10.35
N PRO A 199 10.52 15.59 -11.24
CA PRO A 199 10.41 16.10 -12.60
C PRO A 199 9.15 15.63 -13.32
N LEU A 200 8.53 16.50 -14.12
CA LEU A 200 7.25 16.21 -14.81
C LEU A 200 7.29 14.96 -15.69
N HIS A 201 8.43 14.63 -16.30
CA HIS A 201 8.52 13.42 -17.12
C HIS A 201 8.38 12.12 -16.32
N LEU A 202 8.67 12.13 -15.01
CA LEU A 202 8.48 10.97 -14.14
C LEU A 202 7.01 10.74 -13.77
N TRP A 203 6.13 11.73 -13.98
CA TRP A 203 4.69 11.59 -13.72
C TRP A 203 4.05 10.53 -14.64
N TRP A 204 4.67 10.23 -15.78
CA TRP A 204 4.28 9.13 -16.66
C TRP A 204 4.30 7.75 -15.96
N ALA A 205 5.00 7.60 -14.82
CA ALA A 205 4.93 6.41 -13.98
C ALA A 205 3.53 6.12 -13.43
N LEU A 206 2.61 7.10 -13.44
CA LEU A 206 1.21 6.89 -13.04
C LEU A 206 0.42 6.03 -14.03
N VAL A 207 0.80 6.00 -15.32
CA VAL A 207 0.08 5.24 -16.34
C VAL A 207 0.07 3.73 -16.03
N PRO A 208 1.22 3.06 -15.81
CA PRO A 208 1.20 1.65 -15.49
C PRO A 208 0.61 1.36 -14.10
N VAL A 209 0.67 2.29 -13.14
CA VAL A 209 -0.04 2.17 -11.85
C VAL A 209 -1.56 2.17 -12.04
N ALA A 210 -2.09 3.08 -12.87
CA ALA A 210 -3.51 3.11 -13.20
C ALA A 210 -3.94 1.81 -13.90
N LEU A 211 -3.09 1.27 -14.79
CA LEU A 211 -3.33 -0.03 -15.43
C LEU A 211 -3.38 -1.17 -14.41
N VAL A 212 -2.43 -1.26 -13.47
CA VAL A 212 -2.45 -2.24 -12.38
C VAL A 212 -3.76 -2.17 -11.61
N ARG A 213 -4.21 -0.96 -11.27
CA ARG A 213 -5.47 -0.75 -10.56
C ARG A 213 -6.68 -1.26 -11.35
N ILE A 214 -6.75 -0.96 -12.65
CA ILE A 214 -7.86 -1.40 -13.53
C ILE A 214 -7.86 -2.92 -13.70
N LEU A 215 -6.70 -3.51 -13.99
CA LEU A 215 -6.54 -4.95 -14.18
C LEU A 215 -6.80 -5.71 -12.88
N GLY A 216 -6.30 -5.21 -11.75
CA GLY A 216 -6.57 -5.75 -10.43
C GLY A 216 -8.06 -5.72 -10.10
N GLU A 217 -8.76 -4.61 -10.37
CA GLU A 217 -10.21 -4.53 -10.19
C GLU A 217 -10.94 -5.60 -11.01
N ALA A 218 -10.65 -5.68 -12.31
CA ALA A 218 -11.26 -6.65 -13.20
C ALA A 218 -11.00 -8.10 -12.75
N TRP A 219 -9.77 -8.39 -12.30
CA TRP A 219 -9.38 -9.70 -11.80
C TRP A 219 -10.12 -10.06 -10.52
N PHE A 220 -10.14 -9.18 -9.51
CA PHE A 220 -10.80 -9.45 -8.24
C PHE A 220 -12.32 -9.58 -8.40
N ARG A 221 -12.93 -8.71 -9.21
CA ARG A 221 -14.36 -8.80 -9.57
C ARG A 221 -14.67 -10.15 -10.22
N ARG A 222 -13.84 -10.60 -11.17
CA ARG A 222 -14.05 -11.86 -11.87
C ARG A 222 -13.87 -13.09 -10.96
N ARG A 223 -12.87 -13.08 -10.07
CA ARG A 223 -12.48 -14.28 -9.31
C ARG A 223 -13.24 -14.45 -8.00
N ILE A 224 -13.54 -13.35 -7.30
CA ILE A 224 -14.21 -13.39 -5.98
C ILE A 224 -15.41 -12.44 -5.87
N GLY A 225 -15.77 -11.74 -6.94
CA GLY A 225 -16.95 -10.86 -6.96
C GLY A 225 -16.76 -9.51 -6.28
N GLY A 226 -15.54 -9.15 -5.86
CA GLY A 226 -15.26 -7.91 -5.11
C GLY A 226 -13.86 -7.94 -4.50
N TYR A 227 -13.66 -7.35 -3.31
CA TYR A 227 -12.33 -7.27 -2.66
C TYR A 227 -12.32 -7.73 -1.19
N THR A 228 -11.15 -8.14 -0.71
CA THR A 228 -10.83 -8.32 0.72
C THR A 228 -9.79 -7.28 1.16
N GLY A 229 -9.45 -7.24 2.46
CA GLY A 229 -8.31 -6.43 2.94
C GLY A 229 -7.00 -6.84 2.26
N ASP A 230 -6.86 -8.13 1.99
CA ASP A 230 -5.65 -8.72 1.41
C ASP A 230 -5.50 -8.27 -0.06
N CYS A 231 -6.62 -8.15 -0.79
CA CYS A 231 -6.63 -7.55 -2.13
C CYS A 231 -6.11 -6.10 -2.15
N LEU A 232 -6.42 -5.30 -1.12
CA LEU A 232 -5.91 -3.93 -1.00
C LEU A 232 -4.39 -3.95 -0.78
N GLY A 233 -3.91 -4.75 0.19
CA GLY A 233 -2.49 -4.86 0.49
C GLY A 233 -1.67 -5.38 -0.70
N ALA A 234 -2.17 -6.40 -1.41
CA ALA A 234 -1.52 -6.92 -2.61
C ALA A 234 -1.49 -5.88 -3.75
N LEU A 235 -2.59 -5.17 -4.01
CA LEU A 235 -2.60 -4.11 -5.02
C LEU A 235 -1.61 -2.99 -4.68
N GLN A 236 -1.51 -2.62 -3.40
CA GLN A 236 -0.53 -1.65 -2.92
C GLN A 236 0.90 -2.10 -3.26
N GLN A 237 1.26 -3.36 -2.96
CA GLN A 237 2.60 -3.89 -3.24
C GLN A 237 2.92 -3.88 -4.75
N VAL A 238 1.99 -4.36 -5.58
CA VAL A 238 2.19 -4.38 -7.03
C VAL A 238 2.27 -2.96 -7.61
N ALA A 239 1.41 -2.04 -7.16
CA ALA A 239 1.44 -0.64 -7.59
C ALA A 239 2.75 0.07 -7.18
N GLU A 240 3.29 -0.22 -5.99
CA GLU A 240 4.58 0.31 -5.54
C GLU A 240 5.73 -0.17 -6.44
N ILE A 241 5.79 -1.47 -6.71
CA ILE A 241 6.79 -2.08 -7.61
C ILE A 241 6.71 -1.44 -9.00
N VAL A 242 5.51 -1.38 -9.58
CA VAL A 242 5.30 -0.86 -10.93
C VAL A 242 5.66 0.62 -11.01
N PHE A 243 5.35 1.41 -9.98
CA PHE A 243 5.77 2.81 -9.92
C PHE A 243 7.30 2.93 -9.89
N LEU A 244 7.98 2.18 -9.03
CA LEU A 244 9.44 2.21 -8.90
C LEU A 244 10.15 1.80 -10.20
N ILE A 245 9.69 0.71 -10.84
CA ILE A 245 10.23 0.25 -12.12
C ILE A 245 10.00 1.30 -13.21
N ALA A 246 8.79 1.86 -13.31
CA ALA A 246 8.48 2.88 -14.31
C ALA A 246 9.35 4.13 -14.15
N VAL A 247 9.56 4.59 -12.91
CA VAL A 247 10.50 5.69 -12.63
C VAL A 247 11.93 5.32 -13.01
N GLY A 248 12.38 4.10 -12.69
CA GLY A 248 13.70 3.60 -13.08
C GLY A 248 13.91 3.66 -14.59
N VAL A 249 12.94 3.18 -15.37
CA VAL A 249 12.96 3.23 -16.85
C VAL A 249 12.95 4.68 -17.36
N LEU A 250 12.11 5.55 -16.80
CA LEU A 250 12.01 6.96 -17.24
C LEU A 250 13.25 7.79 -16.87
N SER A 251 14.00 7.35 -15.86
CA SER A 251 15.25 7.98 -15.41
C SER A 251 16.47 7.42 -16.12
N TRP A 252 16.34 6.33 -16.87
CA TRP A 252 17.41 5.70 -17.63
C TRP A 252 17.68 6.53 -18.90
N ARG A 253 18.52 7.54 -18.76
CA ARG A 253 19.04 8.39 -19.84
C ARG A 253 20.53 8.59 -19.69
#